data_AF-A0A7Y6Y3X0-F1
#
_entry.id   AF-A0A7Y6Y3X0-F1
#
_cell.length_a   1.000
_cell.length_b   1.000
_cell.length_c   1.000
_cell.angle_alpha   90.00
_cell.angle_beta   90.00
_cell.angle_gamma   90.00
#
_symmetry.space_group_name_H-M   'P 1'
#
loop_
_entity.id
_entity.type
_entity.pdbx_description
1 polymer ?
#
loop_
_entity_poly.entity_id
_entity_poly.type
_entity_poly.pdbx_seq_one_letter_code
_entity_poly.pdbx_strand_id
1 'polypeptide(L)'
;MENRVLKVGAGKTHLKSLDQENTNKTTRKITEKIISEYLKTDDYEIIDKHGGIIRYCMGLKDVFYKDKVVAVGDAVSAINPRGGEGIRYAMQTGELASKYIEEYIKTGKDNFKEYQNSWLKKKKKKWKLSEYSAGRMYSRHTDTQVENRVRFFHKNFSIDDMIDSLFNFKYNKIFLRAIQ
;
A
#
# COMPACT_ATOMS: atom_id res chain seq x y z
N MET A 1 -18.79 4.42 17.32
CA MET A 1 -17.37 4.10 17.54
C MET A 1 -17.27 3.41 18.87
N GLU A 2 -17.31 2.07 18.88
CA GLU A 2 -17.68 1.33 20.10
C GLU A 2 -16.56 1.12 21.12
N ASN A 3 -15.35 1.62 20.88
CA ASN A 3 -14.34 1.83 21.92
C ASN A 3 -13.50 3.02 21.47
N ARG A 4 -13.20 3.99 22.37
CA ARG A 4 -12.37 5.18 22.11
C ARG A 4 -10.88 4.79 21.93
N VAL A 5 -10.63 3.82 21.04
CA VAL A 5 -9.34 3.19 20.78
C VAL A 5 -8.93 3.56 19.36
N LEU A 6 -7.74 4.14 19.22
CA LEU A 6 -7.19 4.58 17.94
C LEU A 6 -5.88 3.84 17.65
N LYS A 7 -5.70 3.45 16.40
CA LYS A 7 -4.40 3.03 15.87
C LYS A 7 -3.77 4.19 15.12
N VAL A 8 -2.77 4.81 15.72
CA VAL A 8 -2.08 5.99 15.17
C VAL A 8 -0.67 5.57 14.75
N GLY A 9 -0.25 5.97 13.55
CA GLY A 9 1.05 5.56 13.02
C GLY A 9 1.52 6.46 11.89
N ALA A 10 2.83 6.39 11.62
CA ALA A 10 3.46 7.06 10.51
C ALA A 10 4.34 6.07 9.73
N GLY A 11 4.34 6.19 8.41
CA GLY A 11 5.24 5.45 7.51
C GLY A 11 6.20 6.41 6.82
N LYS A 12 7.45 5.99 6.61
CA LYS A 12 8.44 6.73 5.82
C LYS A 12 8.99 5.81 4.73
N THR A 13 9.02 6.30 3.51
CA THR A 13 9.72 5.61 2.42
C THR A 13 11.22 5.86 2.54
N HIS A 14 12.04 4.84 2.31
CA HIS A 14 13.50 4.95 2.35
C HIS A 14 14.10 5.34 0.99
N LEU A 15 13.27 5.60 -0.02
CA LEU A 15 13.69 6.21 -1.28
C LEU A 15 13.98 7.69 -1.01
N LYS A 16 15.17 8.20 -1.42
CA LYS A 16 15.58 9.60 -1.26
C LYS A 16 14.44 10.55 -1.65
N SER A 17 13.70 11.06 -0.66
CA SER A 17 12.79 12.19 -0.88
C SER A 17 13.62 13.45 -1.08
N LEU A 18 13.07 14.44 -1.80
CA LEU A 18 13.75 15.70 -2.11
C LEU A 18 14.35 16.37 -0.86
N ASP A 19 13.73 16.18 0.31
CA ASP A 19 14.16 16.77 1.60
C ASP A 19 14.52 15.72 2.67
N GLN A 20 14.92 14.50 2.26
CA GLN A 20 15.17 13.41 3.22
C GLN A 20 16.29 13.74 4.21
N GLU A 21 17.32 14.46 3.78
CA GLU A 21 18.49 14.84 4.60
C GLU A 21 18.12 15.86 5.69
N ASN A 22 17.05 16.64 5.49
CA ASN A 22 16.51 17.59 6.46
C ASN A 22 15.48 16.95 7.43
N THR A 23 15.10 15.70 7.20
CA THR A 23 14.04 15.01 7.96
C THR A 23 14.60 13.81 8.75
N ASN A 24 15.52 14.10 9.68
CA ASN A 24 16.11 13.13 10.62
C ASN A 24 15.16 12.64 11.73
N LYS A 25 13.84 12.84 11.57
CA LYS A 25 12.86 12.38 12.55
C LYS A 25 12.55 10.91 12.33
N THR A 26 12.62 10.13 13.41
CA THR A 26 12.16 8.74 13.43
C THR A 26 10.65 8.71 13.20
N THR A 27 10.12 7.63 12.62
CA THR A 27 8.66 7.43 12.47
C THR A 27 7.92 7.58 13.80
N ARG A 28 8.53 7.12 14.90
CA ARG A 28 8.03 7.35 16.27
C ARG A 28 7.80 8.84 16.57
N LYS A 29 8.81 9.69 16.36
CA LYS A 29 8.69 11.14 16.63
C LYS A 29 7.61 11.79 15.77
N ILE A 30 7.42 11.30 14.55
CA ILE A 30 6.34 11.76 13.67
C ILE A 30 4.98 11.35 14.24
N THR A 31 4.82 10.11 14.67
CA THR A 31 3.58 9.62 15.31
C THR A 31 3.25 10.39 16.58
N GLU A 32 4.24 10.65 17.45
CA GLU A 32 4.05 11.45 18.67
C GLU A 32 3.56 12.88 18.33
N LYS A 33 4.13 13.51 17.29
CA LYS A 33 3.65 14.80 16.78
C LYS A 33 2.24 14.75 16.22
N ILE A 34 1.86 13.68 15.53
CA ILE A 34 0.48 13.51 15.04
C ILE A 34 -0.50 13.48 16.22
N ILE A 35 -0.16 12.76 17.28
CA ILE A 35 -0.99 12.67 18.49
C ILE A 35 -1.12 14.07 19.14
N SER A 36 0.00 14.75 19.38
CA SER A 36 -0.03 16.04 20.08
C SER A 36 -0.64 17.17 19.25
N GLU A 37 -0.29 17.28 17.96
CA GLU A 37 -0.66 18.45 17.14
C GLU A 37 -2.02 18.28 16.44
N TYR A 38 -2.37 17.05 16.03
CA TYR A 38 -3.60 16.80 15.27
C TYR A 38 -4.72 16.19 16.11
N LEU A 39 -4.42 15.16 16.91
CA LEU A 39 -5.44 14.58 17.79
C LEU A 39 -5.68 15.44 19.04
N LYS A 40 -4.68 16.26 19.43
CA LYS A 40 -4.75 17.20 20.55
C LYS A 40 -5.24 16.52 21.84
N THR A 41 -4.72 15.33 22.09
CA THR A 41 -5.09 14.52 23.24
C THR A 41 -3.85 14.20 24.07
N ASP A 42 -3.89 14.62 25.33
CA ASP A 42 -2.82 14.37 26.30
C ASP A 42 -3.22 13.27 27.30
N ASP A 43 -4.50 12.94 27.36
CA ASP A 43 -5.08 11.89 28.21
C ASP A 43 -5.42 10.65 27.38
N TYR A 44 -4.46 9.72 27.29
CA TYR A 44 -4.64 8.43 26.62
C TYR A 44 -3.73 7.37 27.22
N GLU A 45 -4.16 6.11 27.12
CA GLU A 45 -3.37 4.95 27.48
C GLU A 45 -2.78 4.29 26.22
N ILE A 46 -1.48 3.96 26.27
CA ILE A 46 -0.84 3.18 25.21
C ILE A 46 -1.09 1.70 25.49
N ILE A 47 -2.02 1.11 24.76
CA ILE A 47 -2.37 -0.31 24.89
C ILE A 47 -1.36 -1.20 24.13
N ASP A 48 -0.83 -0.72 23.00
CA ASP A 48 0.11 -1.47 22.17
C ASP A 48 1.07 -0.53 21.42
N LYS A 49 2.30 -1.01 21.17
CA LYS A 49 3.31 -0.31 20.39
C LYS A 49 4.09 -1.29 19.53
N HIS A 50 3.93 -1.15 18.22
CA HIS A 50 4.65 -1.95 17.25
C HIS A 50 5.21 -1.09 16.10
N GLY A 51 6.20 -1.65 15.42
CA GLY A 51 6.79 -1.08 14.22
C GLY A 51 7.25 -2.19 13.29
N GLY A 52 7.45 -1.87 12.02
CA GLY A 52 7.84 -2.86 11.03
C GLY A 52 8.42 -2.21 9.78
N ILE A 53 9.09 -3.02 8.98
CA ILE A 53 9.64 -2.63 7.68
C ILE A 53 8.85 -3.38 6.62
N ILE A 54 8.32 -2.63 5.65
CA ILE A 54 7.73 -3.20 4.45
C ILE A 54 8.79 -3.19 3.36
N ARG A 55 9.16 -4.37 2.87
CA ARG A 55 10.02 -4.52 1.71
C ARG A 55 9.15 -4.63 0.47
N TYR A 56 9.56 -3.96 -0.60
CA TYR A 56 8.77 -3.86 -1.81
C TYR A 56 9.67 -3.90 -3.04
N CYS A 57 9.34 -4.77 -3.99
CA CYS A 57 10.03 -4.90 -5.25
C CYS A 57 9.20 -4.27 -6.39
N MET A 58 9.75 -3.19 -6.96
CA MET A 58 9.08 -2.45 -8.01
C MET A 58 8.79 -3.30 -9.26
N GLY A 59 7.57 -3.17 -9.77
CA GLY A 59 7.07 -3.85 -10.95
C GLY A 59 6.61 -5.28 -10.72
N LEU A 60 6.46 -5.72 -9.45
CA LEU A 60 6.15 -7.10 -9.08
C LEU A 60 7.17 -8.08 -9.67
N LYS A 61 8.46 -7.80 -9.42
CA LYS A 61 9.60 -8.60 -9.92
C LYS A 61 10.12 -9.61 -8.89
N ASP A 62 9.40 -9.80 -7.78
CA ASP A 62 9.74 -10.81 -6.78
C ASP A 62 9.76 -12.22 -7.38
N VAL A 63 10.44 -13.12 -6.68
CA VAL A 63 10.41 -14.56 -7.00
C VAL A 63 9.15 -15.15 -6.35
N PHE A 64 8.17 -15.50 -7.17
CA PHE A 64 6.88 -16.03 -6.71
C PHE A 64 6.96 -17.49 -6.27
N TYR A 65 7.90 -18.24 -6.86
CA TYR A 65 8.14 -19.63 -6.53
C TYR A 65 9.56 -20.01 -6.91
N LYS A 66 10.08 -21.03 -6.23
CA LYS A 66 11.33 -21.71 -6.57
C LYS A 66 11.23 -23.15 -6.08
N ASP A 67 11.40 -24.10 -7.00
CA ASP A 67 11.20 -25.52 -6.72
C ASP A 67 9.82 -25.74 -6.06
N LYS A 68 9.77 -26.37 -4.89
CA LYS A 68 8.54 -26.64 -4.13
C LYS A 68 8.19 -25.56 -3.10
N VAL A 69 8.80 -24.38 -3.22
CA VAL A 69 8.55 -23.24 -2.34
C VAL A 69 7.74 -22.19 -3.10
N VAL A 70 6.59 -21.80 -2.54
CA VAL A 70 5.69 -20.79 -3.11
C VAL A 70 5.60 -19.62 -2.14
N ALA A 71 5.78 -18.40 -2.65
CA ALA A 71 5.73 -17.18 -1.88
C ALA A 71 4.38 -16.47 -2.05
N VAL A 72 3.86 -15.87 -0.97
CA VAL A 72 2.58 -15.14 -0.92
C VAL A 72 2.71 -13.88 -0.08
N GLY A 73 1.73 -12.97 -0.16
CA GLY A 73 1.71 -11.75 0.65
C GLY A 73 2.91 -10.84 0.40
N ASP A 74 3.46 -10.30 1.48
CA ASP A 74 4.57 -9.35 1.43
C ASP A 74 5.82 -9.93 0.76
N ALA A 75 6.00 -11.26 0.77
CA ALA A 75 7.12 -11.92 0.11
C ALA A 75 7.11 -11.77 -1.43
N VAL A 76 5.96 -11.43 -2.01
CA VAL A 76 5.79 -11.18 -3.45
C VAL A 76 5.27 -9.76 -3.74
N SER A 77 5.54 -8.84 -2.83
CA SER A 77 5.09 -7.43 -2.91
C SER A 77 3.59 -7.29 -3.15
N ALA A 78 2.78 -8.20 -2.58
CA ALA A 78 1.33 -8.13 -2.61
C ALA A 78 0.81 -7.06 -1.65
N ILE A 79 1.21 -5.83 -1.89
CA ILE A 79 0.82 -4.62 -1.17
C ILE A 79 0.47 -3.54 -2.18
N ASN A 80 -0.61 -2.79 -1.92
CA ASN A 80 -0.95 -1.62 -2.71
C ASN A 80 0.12 -0.52 -2.50
N PRO A 81 0.89 -0.15 -3.53
CA PRO A 81 2.02 0.79 -3.37
C PRO A 81 1.61 2.20 -2.95
N ARG A 82 0.36 2.60 -3.25
CA ARG A 82 -0.14 3.94 -2.91
C ARG A 82 -0.88 3.93 -1.58
N GLY A 83 -1.74 2.95 -1.35
CA GLY A 83 -2.54 2.88 -0.13
C GLY A 83 -1.85 2.20 1.06
N GLY A 84 -0.75 1.47 0.84
CA GLY A 84 -0.09 0.66 1.88
C GLY A 84 -0.91 -0.56 2.35
N GLU A 85 -2.03 -0.88 1.68
CA GLU A 85 -2.88 -2.01 2.04
C GLU A 85 -2.22 -3.32 1.59
N GLY A 86 -1.84 -4.17 2.54
CA GLY A 86 -1.26 -5.50 2.29
C GLY A 86 -2.23 -6.65 2.56
N ILE A 87 -3.01 -6.59 3.65
CA ILE A 87 -3.82 -7.72 4.18
C ILE A 87 -4.71 -8.36 3.10
N ARG A 88 -5.52 -7.56 2.40
CA ARG A 88 -6.41 -8.07 1.36
C ARG A 88 -5.65 -8.74 0.21
N TYR A 89 -4.51 -8.19 -0.18
CA TYR A 89 -3.72 -8.74 -1.29
C TYR A 89 -2.88 -9.94 -0.87
N ALA A 90 -2.48 -10.02 0.39
CA ALA A 90 -1.93 -11.23 1.00
C ALA A 90 -2.96 -12.37 0.99
N MET A 91 -4.21 -12.10 1.40
CA MET A 91 -5.28 -13.09 1.30
C MET A 91 -5.54 -13.52 -0.15
N GLN A 92 -5.61 -12.57 -1.10
CA GLN A 92 -5.83 -12.89 -2.51
C GLN A 92 -4.68 -13.67 -3.15
N THR A 93 -3.43 -13.39 -2.78
CA THR A 93 -2.28 -14.18 -3.25
C THR A 93 -2.27 -15.57 -2.65
N GLY A 94 -2.60 -15.71 -1.36
CA GLY A 94 -2.75 -17.00 -0.68
C GLY A 94 -3.85 -17.87 -1.29
N GLU A 95 -5.04 -17.31 -1.52
CA GLU A 95 -6.17 -18.01 -2.15
C GLU A 95 -5.85 -18.42 -3.60
N LEU A 96 -5.05 -17.63 -4.32
CA LEU A 96 -4.62 -18.02 -5.65
C LEU A 96 -3.58 -19.15 -5.57
N ALA A 97 -2.59 -19.04 -4.69
CA ALA A 97 -1.53 -20.05 -4.53
C ALA A 97 -2.08 -21.40 -4.10
N SER A 98 -3.08 -21.43 -3.20
CA SER A 98 -3.66 -22.68 -2.69
C SER A 98 -4.20 -23.58 -3.80
N LYS A 99 -4.79 -23.01 -4.86
CA LYS A 99 -5.31 -23.76 -6.01
C LYS A 99 -4.23 -24.54 -6.74
N TYR A 100 -3.05 -23.93 -6.91
CA TYR A 100 -1.90 -24.55 -7.57
C TYR A 100 -1.19 -25.56 -6.65
N ILE A 101 -1.13 -25.26 -5.34
CA ILE A 101 -0.62 -26.21 -4.35
C ILE A 101 -1.50 -27.47 -4.29
N GLU A 102 -2.82 -27.31 -4.30
CA GLU A 102 -3.77 -28.43 -4.30
C GLU A 102 -3.62 -29.30 -5.56
N GLU A 103 -3.49 -28.70 -6.75
CA GLU A 103 -3.23 -29.44 -7.99
C GLU A 103 -1.91 -30.22 -7.91
N TYR A 104 -0.85 -29.61 -7.40
CA TYR A 104 0.44 -30.27 -7.19
C TYR A 104 0.33 -31.47 -6.25
N ILE A 105 -0.36 -31.32 -5.11
CA ILE A 105 -0.56 -32.40 -4.13
C ILE A 105 -1.34 -33.57 -4.75
N LYS A 106 -2.38 -33.29 -5.55
CA LYS A 106 -3.25 -34.31 -6.14
C LYS A 106 -2.62 -35.03 -7.33
N THR A 107 -1.82 -34.33 -8.13
CA THR A 107 -1.38 -34.82 -9.46
C THR A 107 0.14 -34.90 -9.63
N GLY A 108 0.91 -34.30 -8.72
CA GLY A 108 2.36 -34.13 -8.86
C GLY A 108 2.79 -33.09 -9.91
N LYS A 109 1.83 -32.45 -10.60
CA LYS A 109 2.12 -31.49 -11.68
C LYS A 109 2.59 -30.15 -11.11
N ASP A 110 3.80 -29.75 -11.49
CA ASP A 110 4.38 -28.46 -11.12
C ASP A 110 3.91 -27.35 -12.09
N ASN A 111 3.00 -26.50 -11.60
CA ASN A 111 2.40 -25.41 -12.36
C ASN A 111 2.42 -24.07 -11.61
N PHE A 112 3.43 -23.85 -10.77
CA PHE A 112 3.57 -22.60 -10.02
C PHE A 112 3.94 -21.39 -10.91
N LYS A 113 4.37 -21.63 -12.15
CA LYS A 113 4.53 -20.58 -13.17
C LYS A 113 3.18 -19.94 -13.52
N GLU A 114 2.14 -20.74 -13.61
CA GLU A 114 0.77 -20.32 -13.92
C GLU A 114 0.19 -19.51 -12.76
N TYR A 115 0.54 -19.84 -11.52
CA TYR A 115 0.25 -19.03 -10.33
C TYR A 115 0.78 -17.60 -10.50
N GLN A 116 2.08 -17.45 -10.79
CA GLN A 116 2.70 -16.15 -11.02
C GLN A 116 2.05 -15.40 -12.19
N ASN A 117 1.85 -16.08 -13.33
CA ASN A 117 1.24 -15.49 -14.51
C ASN A 117 -0.18 -14.99 -14.25
N SER A 118 -0.99 -15.78 -13.53
CA SER A 118 -2.35 -15.43 -13.13
C SER A 118 -2.39 -14.18 -12.24
N TRP A 119 -1.46 -14.06 -11.29
CA TRP A 119 -1.33 -12.87 -10.46
C TRP A 119 -0.95 -11.64 -11.29
N LEU A 120 0.13 -11.75 -12.07
CA LEU A 120 0.64 -10.64 -12.88
C LEU A 120 -0.38 -10.16 -13.91
N LYS A 121 -1.09 -11.07 -14.58
CA LYS A 121 -2.15 -10.73 -15.54
C LYS A 121 -3.25 -9.88 -14.89
N LYS A 122 -3.64 -10.21 -13.65
CA LYS A 122 -4.69 -9.49 -12.91
C LYS A 122 -4.22 -8.15 -12.35
N LYS A 123 -2.97 -8.05 -11.89
CA LYS A 123 -2.53 -6.93 -11.04
C LYS A 123 -1.54 -5.96 -11.69
N LYS A 124 -0.67 -6.42 -12.59
CA LYS A 124 0.52 -5.68 -13.06
C LYS A 124 0.24 -4.26 -13.55
N LYS A 125 -0.81 -4.06 -14.37
CA LYS A 125 -1.18 -2.72 -14.88
C LYS A 125 -1.60 -1.76 -13.76
N LYS A 126 -2.46 -2.22 -12.86
CA LYS A 126 -2.94 -1.44 -11.71
C LYS A 126 -1.81 -1.12 -10.74
N TRP A 127 -0.93 -2.07 -10.50
CA TRP A 127 0.26 -1.91 -9.67
C TRP A 127 1.19 -0.83 -10.23
N LYS A 128 1.58 -0.92 -11.50
CA LYS A 128 2.45 0.09 -12.11
C LYS A 128 1.90 1.50 -12.01
N LEU A 129 0.58 1.67 -12.24
CA LEU A 129 -0.06 2.97 -12.09
C LEU A 129 -0.02 3.46 -10.63
N SER A 130 -0.24 2.54 -9.68
CA SER A 130 -0.14 2.83 -8.26
C SER A 130 1.27 3.22 -7.83
N GLU A 131 2.30 2.50 -8.28
CA GLU A 131 3.71 2.80 -8.02
C GLU A 131 4.08 4.19 -8.52
N TYR A 132 3.70 4.49 -9.76
CA TYR A 132 3.94 5.81 -10.34
C TYR A 132 3.25 6.92 -9.54
N SER A 133 2.01 6.69 -9.12
CA SER A 133 1.28 7.64 -8.28
C SER A 133 1.92 7.81 -6.90
N ALA A 134 2.33 6.71 -6.26
CA ALA A 134 2.96 6.71 -4.94
C ALA A 134 4.30 7.44 -4.97
N GLY A 135 5.15 7.14 -5.96
CA GLY A 135 6.45 7.81 -6.12
C GLY A 135 6.31 9.31 -6.33
N ARG A 136 5.26 9.77 -7.02
CA ARG A 136 4.96 11.21 -7.09
C ARG A 136 4.54 11.75 -5.72
N MET A 137 3.54 11.14 -5.08
CA MET A 137 2.96 11.63 -3.82
C MET A 137 3.97 11.70 -2.67
N TYR A 138 4.78 10.66 -2.50
CA TYR A 138 5.64 10.50 -1.32
C TYR A 138 7.08 10.98 -1.50
N SER A 139 7.54 11.20 -2.74
CA SER A 139 8.96 11.50 -2.98
C SER A 139 9.21 12.74 -3.84
N ARG A 140 8.21 13.25 -4.59
CA ARG A 140 8.42 14.33 -5.57
C ARG A 140 7.63 15.60 -5.34
N HIS A 141 6.52 15.55 -4.60
CA HIS A 141 5.72 16.75 -4.33
C HIS A 141 6.21 17.47 -3.08
N THR A 142 6.21 18.80 -3.13
CA THR A 142 6.31 19.68 -1.97
C THR A 142 5.00 19.72 -1.18
N ASP A 143 5.04 20.18 0.07
CA ASP A 143 3.84 20.33 0.92
C ASP A 143 2.74 21.15 0.23
N THR A 144 3.10 22.26 -0.42
CA THR A 144 2.15 23.10 -1.17
C THR A 144 1.47 22.34 -2.30
N GLN A 145 2.21 21.48 -3.01
CA GLN A 145 1.64 20.67 -4.08
C GLN A 145 0.74 19.55 -3.56
N VAL A 146 1.10 18.94 -2.42
CA VAL A 146 0.24 17.96 -1.73
C VAL A 146 -1.06 18.63 -1.29
N GLU A 147 -0.96 19.78 -0.64
CA GLU A 147 -2.10 20.56 -0.14
C GLU A 147 -3.04 20.98 -1.27
N ASN A 148 -2.50 21.50 -2.39
CA ASN A 148 -3.30 21.84 -3.58
C ASN A 148 -4.07 20.64 -4.13
N ARG A 149 -3.44 19.46 -4.14
CA ARG A 149 -4.09 18.22 -4.59
C ARG A 149 -5.17 17.78 -3.61
N VAL A 150 -4.92 17.81 -2.30
CA VAL A 150 -5.92 17.45 -1.29
C VAL A 150 -7.14 18.36 -1.41
N ARG A 151 -6.95 19.68 -1.55
CA ARG A 151 -8.04 20.64 -1.79
C ARG A 151 -8.80 20.34 -3.08
N PHE A 152 -8.10 20.04 -4.16
CA PHE A 152 -8.73 19.65 -5.41
C PHE A 152 -9.58 18.39 -5.24
N PHE A 153 -9.07 17.35 -4.57
CA PHE A 153 -9.83 16.13 -4.34
C PHE A 153 -11.07 16.37 -3.48
N HIS A 154 -10.92 17.10 -2.37
CA HIS A 154 -12.00 17.45 -1.46
C HIS A 154 -13.13 18.22 -2.15
N LYS A 155 -12.81 19.16 -3.05
CA LYS A 155 -13.82 19.95 -3.78
C LYS A 155 -14.56 19.16 -4.86
N ASN A 156 -13.90 18.17 -5.46
CA ASN A 156 -14.39 17.55 -6.71
C ASN A 156 -14.85 16.10 -6.55
N PHE A 157 -14.59 15.45 -5.41
CA PHE A 157 -14.86 14.03 -5.20
C PHE A 157 -15.40 13.75 -3.80
N SER A 158 -16.25 12.74 -3.70
CA SER A 158 -16.68 12.22 -2.40
C SER A 158 -15.57 11.43 -1.72
N ILE A 159 -15.71 11.20 -0.40
CA ILE A 159 -14.81 10.31 0.34
C ILE A 159 -14.81 8.91 -0.27
N ASP A 160 -15.97 8.41 -0.69
CA ASP A 160 -16.08 7.10 -1.33
C ASP A 160 -15.30 7.03 -2.65
N ASP A 161 -15.37 8.07 -3.48
CA ASP A 161 -14.58 8.16 -4.72
C ASP A 161 -13.07 8.18 -4.41
N MET A 162 -12.66 8.84 -3.33
CA MET A 162 -11.26 8.85 -2.87
C MET A 162 -10.81 7.47 -2.40
N ILE A 163 -11.62 6.77 -1.61
CA ILE A 163 -11.37 5.39 -1.16
C ILE A 163 -11.27 4.44 -2.36
N ASP A 164 -12.22 4.54 -3.31
CA ASP A 164 -12.25 3.71 -4.51
C ASP A 164 -11.02 3.92 -5.41
N SER A 165 -10.52 5.15 -5.48
CA SER A 165 -9.27 5.44 -6.18
C SER A 165 -8.05 4.88 -5.46
N LEU A 166 -7.98 5.08 -4.14
CA LEU A 166 -6.82 4.74 -3.33
C LEU A 166 -6.64 3.22 -3.18
N PHE A 167 -7.74 2.49 -2.93
CA PHE A 167 -7.70 1.06 -2.60
C PHE A 167 -8.22 0.15 -3.72
N ASN A 168 -9.20 0.60 -4.50
CA ASN A 168 -9.84 -0.22 -5.53
C ASN A 168 -9.32 0.02 -6.96
N PHE A 169 -8.38 0.96 -7.13
CA PHE A 169 -7.80 1.36 -8.41
C PHE A 169 -8.86 1.79 -9.44
N LYS A 170 -9.99 2.33 -8.99
CA LYS A 170 -11.06 2.83 -9.86
C LYS A 170 -10.80 4.31 -10.17
N TYR A 171 -10.03 4.57 -11.21
CA TYR A 171 -9.61 5.94 -11.55
C TYR A 171 -10.54 6.67 -12.53
N ASN A 172 -11.57 6.00 -13.04
CA ASN A 172 -12.36 6.47 -14.19
C ASN A 172 -13.00 7.84 -13.94
N LYS A 173 -13.57 8.07 -12.75
CA LYS A 173 -14.18 9.37 -12.40
C LYS A 173 -13.15 10.48 -12.20
N ILE A 174 -11.95 10.15 -11.72
CA ILE A 174 -10.89 11.11 -11.44
C ILE A 174 -10.21 11.59 -12.71
N PHE A 175 -9.96 10.69 -13.66
CA PHE A 175 -9.39 11.07 -14.96
C PHE A 175 -10.35 11.91 -15.81
N LEU A 176 -11.66 11.60 -15.78
CA LEU A 176 -12.66 12.36 -16.52
C LEU A 176 -12.75 13.83 -16.09
N ARG A 177 -12.56 14.13 -14.79
CA ARG A 177 -12.62 15.50 -14.26
C ARG A 177 -11.27 16.23 -14.18
N ALA A 178 -10.15 15.54 -14.41
CA ALA A 178 -8.82 16.18 -14.45
C ALA A 178 -8.45 16.70 -15.86
N ILE A 179 -9.25 16.34 -16.87
CA ILE A 179 -9.11 16.76 -18.28
C ILE A 179 -10.16 17.84 -18.64
N GLN A 180 -11.12 18.09 -17.73
CA GLN A 180 -12.17 19.10 -17.86
C GLN A 180 -11.77 20.34 -17.05
#